data_AF-A0A662IXT2-F1
#
_entry.id   AF-A0A662IXT2-F1
#
_cell.length_a   1.000
_cell.length_b   1.000
_cell.length_c   1.000
_cell.angle_alpha   90.00
_cell.angle_beta   90.00
_cell.angle_gamma   90.00
#
_symmetry.space_group_name_H-M   'P 1'
#
loop_
_entity.id
_entity.type
_entity.pdbx_description
1 polymer ?
#
loop_
_entity_poly.entity_id
_entity_poly.type
_entity_poly.pdbx_seq_one_letter_code
_entity_poly.pdbx_strand_id
1 'polypeptide(L)'
;MARSYYAHPKEIYYTEREFKELEIIKRSFPVVEIINPAEYQESPYRPHSDMSFYYGLINSCDIVVYSDLAGFLTAGVAQEVKYALDHGKEVYRLDWRTGQLIKVQEVPKEKMLNIEESQLLLDAIFSTFLDDTEIAQQIDIISSKRGTCFCDTIRLLLKNIDEALLAKKASQDRSLVHVLSRFYHWWQEPDGVRYNVDVSKLKNLLKEKMEASNSKSLRDFVRRELHLTKSRYRFYSEIMFSNDPTKITEIGSLKRLCDELSIPYIELERRDIRRQRFPNRP
;
A
#
# COMPACT_ATOMS: atom_id res chain seq x y z
N MET A 1 7.22 -7.82 28.77
CA MET A 1 7.43 -7.73 27.32
C MET A 1 6.67 -6.50 26.86
N ALA A 2 7.29 -5.60 26.09
CA ALA A 2 6.60 -4.40 25.63
C ALA A 2 5.53 -4.77 24.58
N ARG A 3 4.41 -4.05 24.57
CA ARG A 3 3.27 -4.32 23.67
C ARG A 3 2.92 -3.08 22.87
N SER A 4 2.59 -3.26 21.59
CA SER A 4 2.17 -2.19 20.69
C SER A 4 0.74 -2.45 20.21
N TYR A 5 -0.16 -1.53 20.49
CA TYR A 5 -1.50 -1.54 19.88
C TYR A 5 -1.41 -0.99 18.46
N TYR A 6 -2.10 -1.64 17.52
CA TYR A 6 -2.20 -1.16 16.14
C TYR A 6 -3.62 -0.63 15.90
N ALA A 7 -3.77 0.69 15.86
CA ALA A 7 -5.03 1.40 15.66
C ALA A 7 -5.24 1.68 14.17
N HIS A 8 -6.14 0.96 13.50
CA HIS A 8 -6.37 1.14 12.08
C HIS A 8 -7.84 0.91 11.69
N PRO A 9 -8.29 1.46 10.54
CA PRO A 9 -9.66 1.30 10.08
C PRO A 9 -10.04 -0.18 9.89
N LYS A 10 -11.25 -0.54 10.29
CA LYS A 10 -11.78 -1.91 10.10
C LYS A 10 -11.83 -2.32 8.63
N GLU A 11 -11.94 -1.35 7.75
CA GLU A 11 -12.01 -1.54 6.30
C GLU A 11 -10.71 -2.06 5.70
N ILE A 12 -9.59 -2.02 6.44
CA ILE A 12 -8.33 -2.62 5.99
C ILE A 12 -8.04 -3.98 6.65
N TYR A 13 -8.92 -4.51 7.50
CA TYR A 13 -8.70 -5.82 8.13
C TYR A 13 -8.59 -6.94 7.10
N TYR A 14 -7.59 -7.79 7.30
CA TYR A 14 -7.21 -8.91 6.43
C TYR A 14 -6.91 -8.48 4.99
N THR A 15 -6.55 -7.21 4.79
CA THR A 15 -6.11 -6.70 3.49
C THR A 15 -4.61 -6.68 3.40
N GLU A 16 -4.12 -6.63 2.16
CA GLU A 16 -2.70 -6.52 1.86
C GLU A 16 -2.04 -5.28 2.45
N ARG A 17 -2.80 -4.19 2.57
CA ARG A 17 -2.36 -3.01 3.28
C ARG A 17 -2.12 -3.30 4.77
N GLU A 18 -3.07 -3.91 5.48
CA GLU A 18 -2.88 -4.25 6.90
C GLU A 18 -1.68 -5.18 7.09
N PHE A 19 -1.56 -6.21 6.27
CA PHE A 19 -0.41 -7.10 6.39
C PHE A 19 0.93 -6.39 6.16
N LYS A 20 0.97 -5.42 5.23
CA LYS A 20 2.16 -4.61 4.99
C LYS A 20 2.47 -3.71 6.18
N GLU A 21 1.44 -3.09 6.73
CA GLU A 21 1.54 -2.23 7.89
C GLU A 21 2.06 -3.01 9.12
N LEU A 22 1.54 -4.23 9.35
CA LEU A 22 2.05 -5.15 10.37
C LEU A 22 3.52 -5.53 10.14
N GLU A 23 3.95 -5.77 8.90
CA GLU A 23 5.37 -6.04 8.59
C GLU A 23 6.26 -4.85 8.97
N ILE A 24 5.83 -3.63 8.64
CA ILE A 24 6.57 -2.39 8.97
C ILE A 24 6.67 -2.22 10.49
N ILE A 25 5.58 -2.44 11.23
CA ILE A 25 5.54 -2.37 12.69
C ILE A 25 6.49 -3.41 13.29
N LYS A 26 6.42 -4.68 12.85
CA LYS A 26 7.31 -5.77 13.33
C LYS A 26 8.78 -5.44 13.10
N ARG A 27 9.12 -4.88 11.94
CA ARG A 27 10.51 -4.51 11.62
C ARG A 27 11.02 -3.35 12.47
N SER A 28 10.15 -2.40 12.79
CA SER A 28 10.50 -1.22 13.57
C SER A 28 10.59 -1.51 15.06
N PHE A 29 9.81 -2.48 15.54
CA PHE A 29 9.75 -2.90 16.94
C PHE A 29 9.95 -4.43 17.08
N PRO A 30 11.16 -4.96 16.84
CA PRO A 30 11.41 -6.39 16.67
C PRO A 30 11.16 -7.27 17.91
N VAL A 31 11.00 -6.68 19.10
CA VAL A 31 10.81 -7.40 20.38
C VAL A 31 9.46 -7.06 21.03
N VAL A 32 8.55 -6.44 20.27
CA VAL A 32 7.26 -5.98 20.76
C VAL A 32 6.15 -6.89 20.26
N GLU A 33 5.27 -7.30 21.16
CA GLU A 33 4.04 -8.02 20.81
C GLU A 33 3.06 -7.01 20.18
N ILE A 34 2.54 -7.30 18.99
CA ILE A 34 1.56 -6.43 18.33
C ILE A 34 0.16 -6.91 18.72
N ILE A 35 -0.63 -6.00 19.26
CA ILE A 35 -2.05 -6.20 19.57
C ILE A 35 -2.86 -5.65 18.40
N ASN A 36 -3.38 -6.55 17.58
CA ASN A 36 -4.18 -6.20 16.41
C ASN A 36 -5.69 -6.35 16.71
N PRO A 37 -6.49 -5.27 16.69
CA PRO A 37 -7.94 -5.33 16.91
C PRO A 37 -8.70 -6.18 15.86
N ALA A 38 -8.12 -6.47 14.70
CA ALA A 38 -8.70 -7.40 13.71
C ALA A 38 -8.85 -8.82 14.27
N GLU A 39 -7.96 -9.25 15.18
CA GLU A 39 -7.97 -10.59 15.79
C GLU A 39 -9.12 -10.78 16.80
N TYR A 40 -9.78 -9.70 17.20
CA TYR A 40 -10.83 -9.70 18.23
C TYR A 40 -12.23 -9.45 17.65
N GLN A 41 -12.42 -9.56 16.33
CA GLN A 41 -13.72 -9.28 15.68
C GLN A 41 -14.86 -10.15 16.22
N GLU A 42 -14.58 -11.41 16.52
CA GLU A 42 -15.56 -12.41 17.00
C GLU A 42 -15.57 -12.57 18.52
N SER A 43 -14.87 -11.69 19.26
CA SER A 43 -14.79 -11.80 20.72
C SER A 43 -16.18 -11.68 21.36
N PRO A 44 -16.61 -12.65 22.19
CA PRO A 44 -17.91 -12.60 22.88
C PRO A 44 -17.97 -11.48 23.92
N TYR A 45 -16.83 -10.89 24.26
CA TYR A 45 -16.69 -9.77 25.19
C TYR A 45 -16.69 -8.40 24.50
N ARG A 46 -16.86 -8.35 23.17
CA ARG A 46 -16.93 -7.10 22.41
C ARG A 46 -18.36 -6.54 22.45
N PRO A 47 -18.64 -5.44 23.16
CA PRO A 47 -19.91 -4.76 23.00
C PRO A 47 -19.93 -4.14 21.61
N HIS A 48 -20.96 -4.40 20.81
CA HIS A 48 -21.06 -3.88 19.43
C HIS A 48 -21.13 -2.34 19.35
N SER A 49 -21.17 -1.63 20.48
CA SER A 49 -21.36 -0.18 20.56
C SER A 49 -20.39 0.56 21.52
N ASP A 50 -19.45 -0.11 22.18
CA ASP A 50 -18.62 0.53 23.22
C ASP A 50 -17.10 0.36 22.96
N MET A 51 -16.40 1.50 22.95
CA MET A 51 -14.94 1.59 22.78
C MET A 51 -14.15 1.12 24.02
N SER A 52 -14.81 0.89 25.15
CA SER A 52 -14.19 0.47 26.41
C SER A 52 -13.30 -0.77 26.27
N PHE A 53 -13.70 -1.74 25.45
CA PHE A 53 -12.89 -2.93 25.14
C PHE A 53 -11.54 -2.56 24.51
N TYR A 54 -11.55 -1.68 23.50
CA TYR A 54 -10.35 -1.23 22.80
C TYR A 54 -9.46 -0.35 23.68
N TYR A 55 -10.06 0.48 24.52
CA TYR A 55 -9.31 1.23 25.54
C TYR A 55 -8.61 0.29 26.53
N GLY A 56 -9.24 -0.83 26.90
CA GLY A 56 -8.60 -1.90 27.69
C GLY A 56 -7.36 -2.48 27.00
N LEU A 57 -7.44 -2.76 25.70
CA LEU A 57 -6.29 -3.22 24.91
C LEU A 57 -5.18 -2.17 24.88
N ILE A 58 -5.51 -0.91 24.63
CA ILE A 58 -4.56 0.22 24.63
C ILE A 58 -3.88 0.38 25.99
N ASN A 59 -4.63 0.25 27.09
CA ASN A 59 -4.08 0.35 28.44
C ASN A 59 -3.00 -0.70 28.71
N SER A 60 -3.17 -1.90 28.14
CA SER A 60 -2.20 -2.98 28.24
C SER A 60 -0.95 -2.82 27.34
N CYS A 61 -0.91 -1.76 26.51
CA CYS A 61 0.18 -1.48 25.60
C CYS A 61 1.02 -0.27 26.04
N ASP A 62 2.29 -0.24 25.63
CA ASP A 62 3.21 0.87 25.87
C ASP A 62 3.21 1.85 24.68
N ILE A 63 3.05 1.28 23.48
CA ILE A 63 3.11 1.98 22.19
C ILE A 63 1.76 1.85 21.49
N VAL A 64 1.35 2.89 20.79
CA VAL A 64 0.24 2.86 19.84
C VAL A 64 0.76 3.29 18.47
N VAL A 65 0.65 2.40 17.49
CA VAL A 65 0.87 2.74 16.08
C VAL A 65 -0.48 2.89 15.43
N TYR A 66 -0.70 3.96 14.67
CA TYR A 66 -1.95 4.14 13.94
C TYR A 66 -1.76 4.37 12.44
N SER A 67 -2.79 4.02 11.68
CA SER A 67 -2.87 4.26 10.24
C SER A 67 -4.05 5.13 9.87
N ASP A 68 -3.84 6.03 8.91
CA ASP A 68 -4.84 6.96 8.38
C ASP A 68 -5.36 6.54 7.00
N LEU A 69 -6.52 7.05 6.58
CA LEU A 69 -7.00 6.96 5.20
C LEU A 69 -6.88 8.35 4.56
N ALA A 70 -6.12 8.46 3.48
CA ALA A 70 -5.89 9.75 2.80
C ALA A 70 -5.45 10.89 3.74
N GLY A 71 -4.72 10.58 4.82
CA GLY A 71 -4.29 11.55 5.83
C GLY A 71 -5.31 11.85 6.94
N PHE A 72 -6.47 11.17 6.97
CA PHE A 72 -7.53 11.35 7.96
C PHE A 72 -7.72 10.11 8.83
N LEU A 73 -7.93 10.30 10.13
CA LEU A 73 -8.26 9.24 11.08
C LEU A 73 -9.76 9.03 11.07
N THR A 74 -10.20 7.80 10.85
CA THR A 74 -11.62 7.43 11.00
C THR A 74 -12.06 7.54 12.46
N ALA A 75 -13.36 7.65 12.71
CA ALA A 75 -13.92 7.94 14.03
C ALA A 75 -13.45 6.98 15.14
N GLY A 76 -13.29 5.69 14.83
CA GLY A 76 -12.76 4.70 15.78
C GLY A 76 -11.28 4.95 16.10
N VAL A 77 -10.45 5.06 15.05
CA VAL A 77 -9.01 5.30 15.19
C VAL A 77 -8.73 6.65 15.87
N ALA A 78 -9.50 7.69 15.55
CA ALA A 78 -9.39 8.99 16.19
C ALA A 78 -9.64 8.92 17.70
N GLN A 79 -10.64 8.14 18.13
CA GLN A 79 -10.91 7.91 19.54
C GLN A 79 -9.80 7.12 20.23
N GLU A 80 -9.28 6.07 19.59
CA GLU A 80 -8.16 5.26 20.09
C GLU A 80 -6.88 6.08 20.26
N VAL A 81 -6.51 6.86 19.23
CA VAL A 81 -5.31 7.71 19.23
C VAL A 81 -5.42 8.81 20.27
N LYS A 82 -6.59 9.47 20.35
CA LYS A 82 -6.83 10.49 21.37
C LYS A 82 -6.71 9.89 22.77
N TYR A 83 -7.35 8.74 23.02
CA TYR A 83 -7.26 8.06 24.30
C TYR A 83 -5.81 7.72 24.66
N ALA A 84 -5.04 7.19 23.71
CA ALA A 84 -3.63 6.87 23.91
C ALA A 84 -2.79 8.10 24.29
N LEU A 85 -2.95 9.22 23.58
CA LEU A 85 -2.27 10.48 23.87
C LEU A 85 -2.66 11.03 25.27
N ASP A 86 -3.95 11.04 25.58
CA ASP A 86 -4.48 11.52 26.86
C ASP A 86 -3.96 10.70 28.06
N HIS A 87 -3.54 9.45 27.82
CA HIS A 87 -2.98 8.53 28.84
C HIS A 87 -1.46 8.39 28.74
N GLY A 88 -0.77 9.30 28.03
CA GLY A 88 0.69 9.38 27.98
C GLY A 88 1.36 8.20 27.28
N LYS A 89 0.65 7.48 26.40
CA LYS A 89 1.23 6.41 25.57
C LYS A 89 2.13 7.02 24.49
N GLU A 90 3.14 6.26 24.05
CA GLU A 90 3.91 6.67 22.87
C GLU A 90 3.11 6.39 21.60
N VAL A 91 2.81 7.43 20.82
CA VAL A 91 2.00 7.30 19.61
C VAL A 91 2.81 7.55 18.35
N TYR A 92 2.67 6.68 17.37
CA TYR A 92 3.34 6.77 16.07
C TYR A 92 2.32 6.70 14.93
N ARG A 93 2.41 7.64 14.00
CA ARG A 93 1.74 7.53 12.69
C ARG A 93 2.54 6.63 11.77
N LEU A 94 1.87 5.66 11.16
CA LEU A 94 2.44 4.83 10.11
C LEU A 94 2.12 5.39 8.73
N ASP A 95 3.16 5.78 7.99
CA ASP A 95 3.05 5.96 6.55
C ASP A 95 3.44 4.65 5.85
N TRP A 96 2.44 3.83 5.57
CA TRP A 96 2.62 2.52 4.94
C TRP A 96 3.24 2.58 3.55
N ARG A 97 3.20 3.75 2.91
CA ARG A 97 3.74 4.01 1.57
C ARG A 97 5.26 4.07 1.59
N THR A 98 5.80 4.76 2.58
CA THR A 98 7.23 4.98 2.76
C THR A 98 7.85 4.02 3.77
N GLY A 99 7.03 3.36 4.58
CA GLY A 99 7.45 2.52 5.70
C GLY A 99 7.90 3.34 6.93
N GLN A 100 7.64 4.64 6.96
CA GLN A 100 8.07 5.51 8.05
C GLN A 100 7.08 5.48 9.22
N LEU A 101 7.63 5.43 10.43
CA LEU A 101 6.90 5.67 11.68
C LEU A 101 7.28 7.05 12.21
N ILE A 102 6.29 7.92 12.35
CA ILE A 102 6.46 9.30 12.78
C ILE A 102 5.87 9.43 14.16
N LYS A 103 6.70 9.69 15.18
CA LYS A 103 6.21 9.94 16.54
C LYS A 103 5.35 11.20 16.55
N VAL A 104 4.15 11.11 17.11
CA VAL A 104 3.22 12.23 17.22
C VAL A 104 2.96 12.55 18.69
N GLN A 105 2.78 13.83 18.98
CA GLN A 105 2.38 14.32 20.31
C GLN A 105 0.94 14.82 20.33
N GLU A 106 0.43 15.18 19.16
CA GLU A 106 -0.95 15.60 18.93
C GLU A 106 -1.36 15.25 17.50
N VAL A 107 -2.66 15.15 17.26
CA VAL A 107 -3.23 15.03 15.92
C VAL A 107 -4.19 16.21 15.72
N PRO A 108 -4.05 16.96 14.61
CA PRO A 108 -4.94 18.09 14.35
C PRO A 108 -6.40 17.66 14.27
N LYS A 109 -7.30 18.46 14.85
CA LYS A 109 -8.74 18.12 14.95
C LYS A 109 -9.38 17.95 13.58
N GLU A 110 -8.93 18.72 12.59
CA GLU A 110 -9.37 18.64 11.19
C GLU A 110 -8.99 17.33 10.50
N LYS A 111 -8.07 16.55 11.08
CA LYS A 111 -7.72 15.20 10.62
C LYS A 111 -8.47 14.10 11.37
N MET A 112 -9.21 14.43 12.42
CA MET A 112 -10.01 13.49 13.22
C MET A 112 -11.46 13.52 12.75
N LEU A 113 -11.87 12.51 12.00
CA LEU A 113 -13.22 12.44 11.44
C LEU A 113 -14.22 11.95 12.48
N ASN A 114 -15.43 12.47 12.43
CA ASN A 114 -16.58 11.87 13.09
C ASN A 114 -17.15 10.68 12.28
N ILE A 115 -18.21 10.03 12.77
CA ILE A 115 -18.79 8.84 12.14
C ILE A 115 -19.33 9.16 10.72
N GLU A 116 -20.04 10.27 10.55
CA GLU A 116 -20.58 10.70 9.24
C GLU A 116 -19.45 10.98 8.27
N GLU A 117 -18.44 11.75 8.69
CA GLU A 117 -17.28 12.09 7.86
C GLU A 117 -16.47 10.86 7.46
N SER A 118 -16.31 9.90 8.38
CA SER A 118 -15.61 8.64 8.12
C SER A 118 -16.34 7.84 7.04
N GLN A 119 -17.67 7.73 7.14
CA GLN A 119 -18.48 7.03 6.15
C GLN A 119 -18.40 7.70 4.79
N LEU A 120 -18.51 9.03 4.74
CA LEU A 120 -18.39 9.79 3.48
C LEU A 120 -17.03 9.60 2.82
N LEU A 121 -15.94 9.63 3.58
CA LEU A 121 -14.60 9.38 3.04
C LEU A 121 -14.51 7.97 2.44
N LEU A 122 -15.02 6.95 3.14
CA LEU A 122 -15.04 5.59 2.63
C LEU A 122 -15.87 5.49 1.34
N ASP A 123 -17.07 6.07 1.31
CA ASP A 123 -17.93 6.09 0.12
C ASP A 123 -17.20 6.71 -1.07
N ALA A 124 -16.46 7.80 -0.85
CA ALA A 124 -15.63 8.43 -1.87
C ALA A 124 -14.48 7.51 -2.33
N ILE A 125 -13.80 6.84 -1.41
CA ILE A 125 -12.74 5.90 -1.78
C ILE A 125 -13.29 4.75 -2.64
N PHE A 126 -14.38 4.11 -2.20
CA PHE A 126 -14.98 2.99 -2.92
C PHE A 126 -15.60 3.40 -4.27
N SER A 127 -16.10 4.63 -4.38
CA SER A 127 -16.83 5.09 -5.57
C SER A 127 -15.94 5.75 -6.63
N THR A 128 -14.88 6.47 -6.25
CA THR A 128 -14.05 7.27 -7.18
C THR A 128 -12.96 6.46 -7.89
N PHE A 129 -12.71 5.24 -7.42
CA PHE A 129 -11.58 4.41 -7.82
C PHE A 129 -10.19 5.05 -7.63
N LEU A 130 -10.10 6.17 -6.94
CA LEU A 130 -8.86 6.86 -6.64
C LEU A 130 -8.11 6.15 -5.50
N ASP A 131 -6.78 6.21 -5.51
CA ASP A 131 -5.99 5.79 -4.36
C ASP A 131 -5.98 6.85 -3.25
N ASP A 132 -5.54 6.47 -2.04
CA ASP A 132 -5.50 7.37 -0.88
C ASP A 132 -4.77 8.70 -1.14
N THR A 133 -3.72 8.73 -1.97
CA THR A 133 -2.98 9.96 -2.27
C THR A 133 -3.71 10.84 -3.27
N GLU A 134 -4.29 10.22 -4.29
CA GLU A 134 -5.14 10.92 -5.26
C GLU A 134 -6.35 11.55 -4.54
N ILE A 135 -6.97 10.82 -3.60
CA ILE A 135 -8.11 11.32 -2.81
C ILE A 135 -7.70 12.47 -1.93
N ALA A 136 -6.59 12.34 -1.19
CA ALA A 136 -6.07 13.42 -0.36
C ALA A 136 -5.85 14.70 -1.18
N GLN A 137 -5.22 14.57 -2.37
CA GLN A 137 -5.00 15.70 -3.28
C GLN A 137 -6.31 16.32 -3.78
N GLN A 138 -7.31 15.52 -4.14
CA GLN A 138 -8.60 16.05 -4.58
C GLN A 138 -9.32 16.79 -3.45
N ILE A 139 -9.28 16.27 -2.22
CA ILE A 139 -9.84 16.93 -1.03
C ILE A 139 -9.14 18.28 -0.80
N ASP A 140 -7.82 18.33 -0.86
CA ASP A 140 -7.04 19.55 -0.67
C ASP A 140 -7.34 20.60 -1.77
N ILE A 141 -7.47 20.16 -3.03
CA ILE A 141 -7.80 21.04 -4.16
C ILE A 141 -9.20 21.65 -4.00
N ILE A 142 -10.20 20.84 -3.65
CA ILE A 142 -11.59 21.29 -3.53
C ILE A 142 -11.74 22.21 -2.32
N SER A 143 -11.19 21.81 -1.16
CA SER A 143 -11.25 22.61 0.06
C SER A 143 -10.55 23.96 -0.11
N SER A 144 -9.36 24.00 -0.72
CA SER A 144 -8.61 25.25 -0.96
C SER A 144 -9.32 26.20 -1.93
N LYS A 145 -9.99 25.67 -2.96
CA LYS A 145 -10.68 26.49 -3.97
C LYS A 145 -12.01 27.06 -3.48
N ARG A 146 -12.68 26.37 -2.56
CA ARG A 146 -14.08 26.68 -2.21
C ARG A 146 -14.30 27.02 -0.74
N GLY A 147 -13.33 26.82 0.14
CA GLY A 147 -13.47 27.07 1.57
C GLY A 147 -14.59 26.25 2.22
N THR A 148 -14.86 25.05 1.70
CA THR A 148 -15.96 24.18 2.14
C THR A 148 -15.58 23.34 3.35
N CYS A 149 -16.56 22.95 4.16
CA CYS A 149 -16.34 21.96 5.22
C CYS A 149 -16.01 20.58 4.62
N PHE A 150 -15.53 19.64 5.45
CA PHE A 150 -15.11 18.31 4.98
C PHE A 150 -16.24 17.55 4.28
N CYS A 151 -17.43 17.46 4.88
CA CYS A 151 -18.58 16.77 4.29
C CYS A 151 -18.95 17.34 2.91
N ASP A 152 -18.97 18.66 2.76
CA ASP A 152 -19.31 19.30 1.49
C ASP A 152 -18.22 19.08 0.44
N THR A 153 -16.96 19.07 0.87
CA THR A 153 -15.81 18.75 0.02
C THR A 153 -15.94 17.34 -0.56
N ILE A 154 -16.24 16.35 0.28
CA ILE A 154 -16.44 14.96 -0.17
C ILE A 154 -17.68 14.82 -1.06
N ARG A 155 -18.80 15.48 -0.72
CA ARG A 155 -20.00 15.48 -1.57
C ARG A 155 -19.74 16.08 -2.94
N LEU A 156 -18.92 17.14 -3.01
CA LEU A 156 -18.49 17.73 -4.28
C LEU A 156 -17.57 16.79 -5.07
N LEU A 157 -16.64 16.11 -4.39
CA LEU A 157 -15.80 15.08 -5.02
C LEU A 157 -16.67 14.00 -5.67
N LEU A 158 -17.64 13.46 -4.92
CA LEU A 158 -18.56 12.43 -5.40
C LEU A 158 -19.43 12.91 -6.58
N LYS A 159 -19.85 14.18 -6.59
CA LYS A 159 -20.65 14.77 -7.70
C LYS A 159 -19.85 14.98 -8.98
N ASN A 160 -18.54 15.20 -8.87
CA ASN A 160 -17.66 15.48 -10.01
C ASN A 160 -17.01 14.21 -10.57
N ILE A 161 -17.50 13.03 -10.17
CA ILE A 161 -17.04 11.76 -10.71
C ILE A 161 -17.40 11.67 -12.20
N ASP A 162 -16.38 11.48 -13.04
CA ASP A 162 -16.57 11.14 -14.44
C ASP A 162 -16.83 9.63 -14.55
N GLU A 163 -18.09 9.25 -14.74
CA GLU A 163 -18.52 7.85 -14.87
C GLU A 163 -17.85 7.13 -16.05
N ALA A 164 -17.53 7.84 -17.14
CA ALA A 164 -16.84 7.24 -18.29
C ALA A 164 -15.36 6.95 -17.97
N LEU A 165 -14.70 7.85 -17.24
CA LEU A 165 -13.35 7.62 -16.74
C LEU A 165 -13.32 6.47 -15.72
N LEU A 166 -14.33 6.39 -14.84
CA LEU A 166 -14.49 5.27 -13.91
C LEU A 166 -14.66 3.93 -14.62
N ALA A 167 -15.57 3.85 -15.60
CA ALA A 167 -15.78 2.63 -16.37
C ALA A 167 -14.49 2.20 -17.10
N LYS A 168 -13.70 3.15 -17.58
CA LYS A 168 -12.38 2.90 -18.17
C LYS A 168 -11.36 2.42 -17.12
N LYS A 169 -11.26 3.06 -15.96
CA LYS A 169 -10.37 2.62 -14.86
C LYS A 169 -10.77 1.24 -14.34
N ALA A 170 -12.06 0.97 -14.14
CA ALA A 170 -12.57 -0.31 -13.67
C ALA A 170 -12.35 -1.46 -14.67
N SER A 171 -12.48 -1.19 -15.98
CA SER A 171 -12.17 -2.19 -17.02
C SER A 171 -10.67 -2.45 -17.20
N GLN A 172 -9.83 -1.49 -16.80
CA GLN A 172 -8.37 -1.61 -16.77
C GLN A 172 -7.86 -2.27 -15.48
N ASP A 173 -8.48 -1.96 -14.33
CA ASP A 173 -8.21 -2.58 -13.04
C ASP A 173 -8.88 -3.96 -12.98
N ARG A 174 -8.35 -4.90 -13.79
CA ARG A 174 -8.77 -6.30 -13.81
C ARG A 174 -8.45 -7.06 -12.52
N SER A 175 -7.89 -6.39 -11.52
CA SER A 175 -7.45 -6.98 -10.27
C SER A 175 -8.52 -6.77 -9.20
N LEU A 176 -9.07 -7.86 -8.64
CA LEU A 176 -10.03 -7.89 -7.52
C LEU A 176 -9.39 -7.41 -6.20
N VAL A 177 -8.65 -6.30 -6.25
CA VAL A 177 -7.84 -5.81 -5.15
C VAL A 177 -8.66 -4.83 -4.34
N HIS A 178 -8.59 -4.98 -3.02
CA HIS A 178 -9.24 -4.06 -2.10
C HIS A 178 -8.81 -2.61 -2.42
N VAL A 179 -9.77 -1.69 -2.53
CA VAL A 179 -9.51 -0.31 -2.97
C VAL A 179 -8.45 0.39 -2.09
N LEU A 180 -8.46 0.09 -0.79
CA LEU A 180 -7.52 0.63 0.19
C LEU A 180 -6.11 0.04 0.07
N SER A 181 -5.91 -0.95 -0.80
CA SER A 181 -4.61 -1.54 -1.11
C SER A 181 -4.08 -1.08 -2.47
N ARG A 182 -4.71 -0.11 -3.15
CA ARG A 182 -4.29 0.30 -4.51
C ARG A 182 -2.96 1.02 -4.59
N PHE A 183 -2.56 1.71 -3.52
CA PHE A 183 -1.23 2.32 -3.43
C PHE A 183 -0.13 1.28 -3.14
N TYR A 184 -0.50 0.01 -2.96
CA TYR A 184 0.48 -1.04 -2.81
C TYR A 184 1.12 -1.35 -4.15
N HIS A 185 2.44 -1.23 -4.16
CA HIS A 185 3.29 -1.54 -5.29
C HIS A 185 4.27 -2.65 -4.92
N TRP A 186 4.53 -3.52 -5.88
CA TRP A 186 5.40 -4.70 -5.66
C TRP A 186 6.82 -4.38 -5.23
N TRP A 187 7.33 -3.19 -5.58
CA TRP A 187 8.67 -2.78 -5.19
C TRP A 187 8.75 -2.34 -3.72
N GLN A 188 7.63 -2.20 -3.01
CA GLN A 188 7.62 -1.94 -1.57
C GLN A 188 7.87 -3.20 -0.73
N GLU A 189 7.84 -4.38 -1.36
CA GLU A 189 8.13 -5.64 -0.70
C GLU A 189 9.63 -5.85 -0.41
N PRO A 190 9.97 -6.62 0.64
CA PRO A 190 11.34 -7.08 0.87
C PRO A 190 11.88 -7.88 -0.31
N ASP A 191 13.20 -7.82 -0.51
CA ASP A 191 13.85 -8.40 -1.69
C ASP A 191 13.67 -9.92 -1.83
N GLY A 192 13.54 -10.64 -0.70
CA GLY A 192 13.37 -12.09 -0.68
C GLY A 192 11.96 -12.58 -1.04
N VAL A 193 10.98 -11.68 -1.16
CA VAL A 193 9.60 -12.05 -1.49
C VAL A 193 9.51 -12.45 -2.97
N ARG A 194 8.70 -13.48 -3.26
CA ARG A 194 8.63 -14.13 -4.58
C ARG A 194 7.28 -13.91 -5.25
N TYR A 195 7.33 -13.59 -6.54
CA TYR A 195 6.17 -13.38 -7.40
C TYR A 195 6.17 -14.33 -8.59
N ASN A 196 4.98 -14.71 -9.05
CA ASN A 196 4.81 -15.34 -10.37
C ASN A 196 4.84 -14.26 -11.45
N VAL A 197 5.84 -14.33 -12.31
CA VAL A 197 6.13 -13.34 -13.35
C VAL A 197 5.86 -13.92 -14.74
N ASP A 198 5.21 -13.14 -15.58
CA ASP A 198 4.99 -13.45 -16.99
C ASP A 198 6.27 -13.21 -17.80
N VAL A 199 6.94 -14.31 -18.12
CA VAL A 199 8.24 -14.30 -18.81
C VAL A 199 8.09 -13.81 -20.24
N SER A 200 6.93 -14.07 -20.89
CA SER A 200 6.67 -13.61 -22.25
C SER A 200 6.64 -12.08 -22.32
N LYS A 201 5.97 -11.43 -21.36
CA LYS A 201 5.94 -9.97 -21.26
C LYS A 201 7.30 -9.37 -20.92
N LEU A 202 8.06 -9.99 -20.01
CA LEU A 202 9.45 -9.59 -19.73
C LEU A 202 10.34 -9.72 -20.97
N LYS A 203 10.21 -10.80 -21.72
CA LYS A 203 10.98 -11.04 -22.95
C LYS A 203 10.68 -9.97 -24.00
N ASN A 204 9.43 -9.55 -24.14
CA ASN A 204 9.07 -8.45 -25.04
C ASN A 204 9.70 -7.12 -24.60
N LEU A 205 9.64 -6.79 -23.30
CA LEU A 205 10.30 -5.63 -22.74
C LEU A 205 11.82 -5.63 -23.01
N LEU A 206 12.47 -6.79 -22.88
CA LEU A 206 13.90 -6.93 -23.18
C LEU A 206 14.20 -6.70 -24.65
N LYS A 207 13.38 -7.23 -25.57
CA LYS A 207 13.52 -6.99 -27.00
C LYS A 207 13.40 -5.51 -27.34
N GLU A 208 12.39 -4.82 -26.81
CA GLU A 208 12.21 -3.38 -27.01
C GLU A 208 13.45 -2.59 -26.55
N LYS A 209 14.03 -2.94 -25.40
CA LYS A 209 15.26 -2.30 -24.89
C LYS A 209 16.49 -2.62 -25.73
N MET A 210 16.61 -3.85 -26.22
CA MET A 210 17.69 -4.24 -27.12
C MET A 210 17.61 -3.47 -28.45
N GLU A 211 16.42 -3.37 -29.03
CA GLU A 211 16.16 -2.61 -30.26
C GLU A 211 16.48 -1.12 -30.07
N ALA A 212 16.04 -0.51 -28.97
CA ALA A 212 16.33 0.89 -28.65
C ALA A 212 17.84 1.19 -28.50
N SER A 213 18.62 0.19 -28.06
CA SER A 213 20.09 0.30 -27.95
C SER A 213 20.85 -0.10 -29.22
N ASN A 214 20.15 -0.45 -30.31
CA ASN A 214 20.75 -1.01 -31.54
C ASN A 214 21.64 -2.26 -31.30
N SER A 215 21.39 -2.99 -30.20
CA SER A 215 22.16 -4.17 -29.84
C SER A 215 21.84 -5.37 -30.73
N LYS A 216 22.87 -5.97 -31.34
CA LYS A 216 22.69 -7.08 -32.29
C LYS A 216 22.44 -8.44 -31.62
N SER A 217 22.73 -8.57 -30.33
CA SER A 217 22.50 -9.81 -29.58
C SER A 217 22.32 -9.54 -28.09
N LEU A 218 21.72 -10.49 -27.38
CA LEU A 218 21.56 -10.39 -25.92
C LEU A 218 22.90 -10.25 -25.20
N ARG A 219 23.94 -10.95 -25.69
CA ARG A 219 25.28 -10.89 -25.11
C ARG A 219 25.89 -9.50 -25.27
N ASP A 220 25.69 -8.89 -26.44
CA ASP A 220 26.15 -7.54 -26.73
C ASP A 220 25.46 -6.54 -25.81
N PHE A 221 24.13 -6.60 -25.76
CA PHE A 221 23.31 -5.76 -24.89
C PHE A 221 23.73 -5.86 -23.41
N VAL A 222 23.80 -7.07 -22.86
CA VAL A 222 24.06 -7.25 -21.43
C VAL A 222 25.50 -6.92 -21.05
N ARG A 223 26.49 -7.26 -21.89
CA ARG A 223 27.91 -7.11 -21.51
C ARG A 223 28.54 -5.81 -22.01
N ARG A 224 28.12 -5.30 -23.16
CA ARG A 224 28.70 -4.09 -23.77
C ARG A 224 27.89 -2.86 -23.45
N GLU A 225 26.56 -2.91 -23.55
CA GLU A 225 25.71 -1.73 -23.25
C GLU A 225 25.44 -1.60 -21.75
N LEU A 226 25.00 -2.67 -21.08
CA LEU A 226 24.67 -2.61 -19.65
C LEU A 226 25.87 -2.88 -18.72
N HIS A 227 27.03 -3.27 -19.29
CA HIS A 227 28.26 -3.60 -18.54
C HIS A 227 28.10 -4.61 -17.39
N LEU A 228 27.19 -5.59 -17.54
CA LEU A 228 26.84 -6.51 -16.46
C LEU A 228 27.72 -7.78 -16.40
N THR A 229 27.72 -8.41 -15.22
CA THR A 229 28.49 -9.63 -14.94
C THR A 229 27.95 -10.87 -15.66
N LYS A 230 28.77 -11.93 -15.72
CA LYS A 230 28.37 -13.23 -16.29
C LYS A 230 27.16 -13.85 -15.57
N SER A 231 27.03 -13.63 -14.26
CA SER A 231 25.89 -14.11 -13.48
C SER A 231 24.59 -13.42 -13.92
N ARG A 232 24.64 -12.09 -14.13
CA ARG A 232 23.49 -11.34 -14.66
C ARG A 232 23.15 -11.77 -16.09
N TYR A 233 24.15 -12.00 -16.95
CA TYR A 233 23.89 -12.56 -18.29
C TYR A 233 23.08 -13.86 -18.27
N ARG A 234 23.33 -14.74 -17.29
CA ARG A 234 22.53 -15.97 -17.13
C ARG A 234 21.08 -15.65 -16.83
N PHE A 235 20.80 -14.73 -15.90
CA PHE A 235 19.44 -14.30 -15.57
C PHE A 235 18.69 -13.76 -16.80
N TYR A 236 19.31 -12.87 -17.59
CA TYR A 236 18.70 -12.36 -18.83
C TYR A 236 18.53 -13.45 -19.90
N SER A 237 19.48 -14.39 -19.99
CA SER A 237 19.37 -15.53 -20.92
C SER A 237 18.21 -16.44 -20.55
N GLU A 238 18.01 -16.71 -19.26
CA GLU A 238 16.85 -17.48 -18.79
C GLU A 238 15.54 -16.80 -19.20
N ILE A 239 15.41 -15.49 -19.08
CA ILE A 239 14.20 -14.77 -19.53
C ILE A 239 14.04 -14.87 -21.06
N MET A 240 15.11 -14.61 -21.82
CA MET A 240 15.04 -14.54 -23.29
C MET A 240 14.79 -15.89 -23.97
N PHE A 241 15.34 -16.96 -23.41
CA PHE A 241 15.31 -18.30 -24.01
C PHE A 241 14.39 -19.28 -23.28
N SER A 242 13.71 -18.86 -22.21
CA SER A 242 12.68 -19.69 -21.56
C SER A 242 11.55 -20.02 -22.54
N ASN A 243 11.12 -21.28 -22.51
CA ASN A 243 9.87 -21.74 -23.12
C ASN A 243 8.71 -21.75 -22.11
N ASP A 244 9.00 -21.63 -20.80
CA ASP A 244 7.98 -21.47 -19.77
C ASP A 244 7.46 -20.02 -19.81
N PRO A 245 6.14 -19.80 -19.99
CA PRO A 245 5.56 -18.47 -19.96
C PRO A 245 5.58 -17.83 -18.57
N THR A 246 5.93 -18.58 -17.52
CA THR A 246 5.93 -18.16 -16.13
C THR A 246 7.23 -18.46 -15.41
N LYS A 247 7.55 -17.63 -14.41
CA LYS A 247 8.69 -17.89 -13.52
C LYS A 247 8.48 -17.27 -12.16
N ILE A 248 8.76 -18.05 -11.12
CA ILE A 248 8.84 -17.51 -9.76
C ILE A 248 10.14 -16.70 -9.65
N THR A 249 10.01 -15.40 -9.37
CA THR A 249 11.15 -14.47 -9.31
C THR A 249 11.10 -13.68 -8.01
N GLU A 250 12.26 -13.53 -7.36
CA GLU A 250 12.42 -12.67 -6.18
C GLU A 250 12.36 -11.19 -6.55
N ILE A 251 11.77 -10.38 -5.68
CA ILE A 251 11.59 -8.95 -5.91
C ILE A 251 12.91 -8.21 -6.00
N GLY A 252 13.92 -8.60 -5.22
CA GLY A 252 15.26 -8.04 -5.35
C GLY A 252 15.83 -8.22 -6.76
N SER A 253 15.49 -9.33 -7.43
CA SER A 253 15.88 -9.57 -8.83
C SER A 253 15.10 -8.70 -9.82
N LEU A 254 13.82 -8.42 -9.55
CA LEU A 254 12.98 -7.54 -10.37
C LEU A 254 13.37 -6.06 -10.21
N LYS A 255 13.60 -5.58 -8.97
CA LYS A 255 14.12 -4.23 -8.70
C LYS A 255 15.44 -4.02 -9.42
N ARG A 256 16.37 -4.98 -9.26
CA ARG A 256 17.67 -4.94 -9.93
C ARG A 256 17.54 -4.96 -11.45
N LEU A 257 16.63 -5.75 -12.02
CA LEU A 257 16.36 -5.71 -13.47
C LEU A 257 15.89 -4.32 -13.91
N CYS A 258 15.03 -3.67 -13.12
CA CYS A 258 14.57 -2.32 -13.44
C CYS A 258 15.70 -1.29 -13.38
N ASP A 259 16.52 -1.34 -12.33
CA ASP A 259 17.68 -0.46 -12.16
C ASP A 259 18.67 -0.65 -13.32
N GLU A 260 18.99 -1.90 -13.66
CA GLU A 260 19.90 -2.26 -14.75
C GLU A 260 19.39 -1.81 -16.13
N LEU A 261 18.08 -1.83 -16.38
CA LEU A 261 17.47 -1.39 -17.63
C LEU A 261 17.09 0.10 -17.65
N SER A 262 17.36 0.81 -16.55
CA SER A 262 16.93 2.20 -16.33
C SER A 262 15.44 2.38 -16.63
N ILE A 263 14.59 1.50 -16.08
CA ILE A 263 13.13 1.60 -16.17
C ILE A 263 12.53 1.89 -14.80
N PRO A 264 11.54 2.80 -14.72
CA PRO A 264 10.76 2.98 -13.50
C PRO A 264 10.08 1.69 -13.07
N TYR A 265 10.03 1.39 -11.77
CA TYR A 265 9.42 0.16 -11.24
C TYR A 265 7.94 0.00 -11.63
N ILE A 266 7.23 1.12 -11.75
CA ILE A 266 5.84 1.20 -12.21
C ILE A 266 5.65 0.64 -13.63
N GLU A 267 6.68 0.63 -14.48
CA GLU A 267 6.56 0.10 -15.84
C GLU A 267 6.29 -1.41 -15.86
N LEU A 268 6.84 -2.17 -14.90
CA LEU A 268 6.52 -3.59 -14.81
C LEU A 268 5.05 -3.82 -14.41
N GLU A 269 4.52 -2.94 -13.56
CA GLU A 269 3.12 -2.99 -13.14
C GLU A 269 2.17 -2.60 -14.26
N ARG A 270 2.46 -1.53 -15.01
CA ARG A 270 1.67 -1.09 -16.17
C ARG A 270 1.59 -2.14 -17.27
N ARG A 271 2.66 -2.90 -17.46
CA ARG A 271 2.72 -4.00 -18.43
C ARG A 271 2.07 -5.27 -17.89
N ASP A 272 1.61 -5.27 -16.65
CA ASP A 272 0.99 -6.43 -16.00
C ASP A 272 1.95 -7.65 -16.07
N ILE A 273 3.24 -7.40 -15.81
CA ILE A 273 4.30 -8.41 -15.88
C ILE A 273 4.18 -9.41 -14.73
N ARG A 274 3.57 -9.03 -13.62
CA ARG A 274 3.27 -9.94 -12.51
C ARG A 274 1.89 -10.51 -12.75
N ARG A 275 1.74 -11.84 -12.66
CA ARG A 275 0.43 -12.50 -12.80
C ARG A 275 -0.49 -12.30 -11.59
N GLN A 276 0.06 -11.73 -10.53
CA GLN A 276 -0.59 -11.48 -9.26
C GLN A 276 -0.05 -10.15 -8.71
N ARG A 277 -0.95 -9.33 -8.16
CA ARG A 277 -0.55 -8.03 -7.56
C ARG A 277 0.12 -8.21 -6.19
N PHE A 278 -0.12 -9.32 -5.52
CA PHE A 278 0.43 -9.64 -4.20
C PHE A 278 1.27 -10.93 -4.25
N PRO A 279 2.26 -11.08 -3.38
CA PRO A 279 3.12 -12.27 -3.39
C PRO A 279 2.33 -13.51 -2.94
N ASN A 280 2.86 -14.69 -3.25
CA ASN A 280 2.33 -15.91 -2.66
C ASN A 280 2.71 -15.92 -1.18
N ARG A 281 1.78 -15.51 -0.32
CA ARG A 281 1.91 -15.66 1.13
C ARG A 281 1.68 -17.15 1.47
N PRO A 282 2.51 -17.75 2.34
CA PRO A 282 2.31 -19.11 2.82
C PRO A 282 1.00 -19.25 3.61
#